data_AF-A0A258E395-F1
#
_entry.id   AF-A0A258E395-F1
#
_cell.length_a   1.000
_cell.length_b   1.000
_cell.length_c   1.000
_cell.angle_alpha   90.00
_cell.angle_beta   90.00
_cell.angle_gamma   90.00
#
_symmetry.space_group_name_H-M   'P 1'
#
loop_
_entity.id
_entity.type
_entity.pdbx_description
1 polymer ?
#
loop_
_entity_poly.entity_id
_entity_poly.type
_entity_poly.pdbx_seq_one_letter_code
_entity_poly.pdbx_strand_id
1 'polypeptide(L)'
;MTGQFGGGQWTRAIHPWIGVVLFVSFAGLFIRFWKANLWRSEDGTWLRRIRDVLAGHEENLPELGKYNAGQKFVFWGMSFLIIVLICSGFAVWDQYFYAFTSIPQKRVAILVHALAAVAIICVWIIHVYAAIWVRGTISAMTKGQVTGGWAWRHHRKWLRELVSGKKSAHTPSTHTPAE
;
A
#
# COMPACT_ATOMS: atom_id res chain seq x y z
N MET A 1 8.76 13.20 -24.12
CA MET A 1 7.72 13.12 -23.07
C MET A 1 7.94 14.16 -21.96
N THR A 2 8.14 15.45 -22.29
CA THR A 2 8.51 16.51 -21.33
C THR A 2 7.47 17.63 -21.16
N GLY A 3 6.36 17.57 -21.90
CA GLY A 3 5.37 18.66 -21.94
C GLY A 3 4.42 18.75 -20.75
N GLN A 4 4.21 17.67 -19.99
CA GLN A 4 3.15 17.64 -18.95
C GLN A 4 3.50 18.37 -17.64
N PHE A 5 4.74 18.82 -17.47
CA PHE A 5 5.18 19.60 -16.31
C PHE A 5 5.93 20.89 -16.70
N GLY A 6 5.75 21.40 -17.92
CA GLY A 6 6.43 22.63 -18.38
C GLY A 6 7.91 22.45 -18.77
N GLY A 7 8.41 21.22 -18.92
CA GLY A 7 9.77 20.89 -19.35
C GLY A 7 10.59 20.10 -18.32
N GLY A 8 11.76 19.58 -18.73
CA GLY A 8 12.63 18.76 -17.86
C GLY A 8 13.17 19.49 -16.62
N GLN A 9 13.35 20.81 -16.73
CA GLN A 9 13.82 21.66 -15.63
C GLN A 9 12.78 21.76 -14.49
N TRP A 10 11.52 21.93 -14.86
CA TRP A 10 10.41 22.01 -13.90
C TRP A 10 10.13 20.68 -13.23
N THR A 11 10.16 19.56 -13.98
CA THR A 11 10.05 18.22 -13.38
C THR A 11 11.14 18.00 -12.34
N ARG A 12 12.40 18.38 -12.61
CA ARG A 12 13.51 18.25 -11.65
C ARG A 12 13.29 19.09 -10.40
N ALA A 13 12.74 20.29 -10.54
CA ALA A 13 12.48 21.18 -9.41
C ALA A 13 11.31 20.71 -8.53
N ILE A 14 10.23 20.20 -9.14
CA ILE A 14 8.99 19.87 -8.44
C ILE A 14 8.98 18.43 -7.91
N HIS A 15 9.61 17.48 -8.61
CA HIS A 15 9.62 16.06 -8.24
C HIS A 15 9.97 15.79 -6.76
N PRO A 16 11.05 16.36 -6.18
CA PRO A 16 11.39 16.05 -4.80
C PRO A 16 10.35 16.61 -3.80
N TRP A 17 9.69 17.73 -4.11
CA TRP A 17 8.58 18.25 -3.30
C TRP A 17 7.36 17.32 -3.34
N ILE A 18 7.00 16.79 -4.52
CA ILE A 18 5.95 15.78 -4.65
C ILE A 18 6.32 14.53 -3.82
N GLY A 19 7.59 14.12 -3.84
CA GLY A 19 8.09 13.02 -3.02
C GLY A 19 7.90 13.24 -1.51
N VAL A 20 8.15 14.45 -1.01
CA VAL A 20 7.89 14.81 0.39
C VAL A 20 6.39 14.73 0.71
N VAL A 21 5.54 15.28 -0.15
CA VAL A 21 4.08 15.20 0.02
C VAL A 21 3.59 13.75 0.03
N LEU A 22 4.11 12.91 -0.86
CA LEU A 22 3.83 11.47 -0.89
C LEU A 22 4.22 10.81 0.43
N PHE A 23 5.44 11.07 0.94
CA PHE A 23 5.91 10.50 2.20
C PHE A 23 5.01 10.89 3.38
N VAL A 24 4.70 12.18 3.53
CA VAL A 24 3.87 12.68 4.64
C VAL A 24 2.44 12.13 4.56
N SER A 25 1.85 12.13 3.37
CA SER A 25 0.49 11.60 3.15
C SER A 25 0.42 10.10 3.46
N PHE A 26 1.42 9.34 3.00
CA PHE A 26 1.51 7.91 3.26
C PHE A 26 1.81 7.59 4.73
N ALA A 27 2.61 8.41 5.43
CA ALA A 27 2.85 8.25 6.85
C ALA A 27 1.56 8.32 7.67
N GLY A 28 0.63 9.22 7.31
CA GLY A 28 -0.72 9.26 7.91
C GLY A 28 -1.50 7.95 7.72
N LEU A 29 -1.47 7.38 6.51
CA LEU A 29 -2.08 6.07 6.22
C LEU A 29 -1.38 4.94 7.00
N PHE A 30 -0.06 4.98 7.10
CA PHE A 30 0.71 4.00 7.86
C PHE A 30 0.29 3.98 9.33
N ILE A 31 0.25 5.13 10.00
CA ILE A 31 -0.17 5.24 11.41
C ILE A 31 -1.61 4.73 11.62
N ARG A 32 -2.50 4.94 10.65
CA ARG A 32 -3.89 4.47 10.71
C ARG A 32 -4.01 2.95 10.54
N PHE A 33 -3.20 2.34 9.66
CA PHE A 33 -3.43 0.97 9.19
C PHE A 33 -2.39 -0.06 9.64
N TRP A 34 -1.25 0.34 10.22
CA TRP A 34 -0.17 -0.59 10.55
C TRP A 34 -0.60 -1.75 11.48
N LYS A 35 -1.39 -1.46 12.52
CA LYS A 35 -1.88 -2.50 13.46
C LYS A 35 -2.74 -3.56 12.77
N ALA A 36 -3.51 -3.16 11.77
CA ALA A 36 -4.36 -4.07 11.01
C ALA A 36 -3.56 -4.89 9.99
N ASN A 37 -2.36 -4.45 9.62
CA ASN A 37 -1.45 -5.10 8.66
C ASN A 37 -0.34 -5.92 9.34
N LEU A 38 -0.42 -6.13 10.65
CA LEU A 38 0.51 -7.02 11.35
C LEU A 38 0.36 -8.46 10.84
N TRP A 39 1.51 -9.14 10.75
CA TRP A 39 1.58 -10.54 10.33
C TRP A 39 0.89 -11.44 11.36
N ARG A 40 0.04 -12.35 10.88
CA ARG A 40 -0.68 -13.35 11.67
C ARG A 40 -0.36 -14.74 11.14
N SER A 41 -0.60 -15.75 11.97
CA SER A 41 -0.38 -17.16 11.58
C SER A 41 -1.16 -17.55 10.33
N GLU A 42 -2.35 -16.97 10.12
CA GLU A 42 -3.19 -17.19 8.94
C GLU A 42 -2.51 -16.75 7.62
N ASP A 43 -1.66 -15.73 7.66
CA ASP A 43 -0.99 -15.20 6.47
C ASP A 43 0.00 -16.21 5.88
N GLY A 44 0.67 -16.98 6.74
CA GLY A 44 1.57 -18.06 6.32
C GLY A 44 0.83 -19.18 5.58
N THR A 45 -0.38 -19.52 6.02
CA THR A 45 -1.24 -20.51 5.35
C THR A 45 -1.73 -19.97 4.01
N TRP A 46 -2.09 -18.69 3.94
CA TRP A 46 -2.49 -18.04 2.68
C TRP A 46 -1.36 -18.08 1.64
N LEU A 47 -0.12 -17.76 2.04
CA LEU A 47 1.04 -17.82 1.14
C LEU A 47 1.28 -19.22 0.57
N ARG A 48 1.11 -20.27 1.38
CA ARG A 48 1.24 -21.66 0.91
C ARG A 48 0.19 -22.05 -0.12
N ARG A 49 -0.97 -21.38 -0.11
CA ARG A 49 -2.12 -21.61 -1.00
C ARG A 49 -2.24 -20.55 -2.09
N ILE A 50 -1.16 -19.87 -2.44
CA ILE A 50 -1.19 -18.80 -3.45
C ILE A 50 -1.66 -19.29 -4.83
N ARG A 51 -1.41 -20.56 -5.17
CA ARG A 51 -1.92 -21.19 -6.41
C ARG A 51 -3.45 -21.22 -6.44
N ASP A 52 -4.08 -21.51 -5.31
CA ASP A 52 -5.54 -21.55 -5.19
C ASP A 52 -6.14 -20.13 -5.30
N VAL A 53 -5.42 -19.11 -4.79
CA VAL A 53 -5.79 -17.70 -4.99
C VAL A 53 -5.79 -17.32 -6.48
N LEU A 54 -4.72 -17.67 -7.19
CA LEU A 54 -4.59 -17.37 -8.62
C LEU A 54 -5.63 -18.10 -9.48
N ALA A 55 -6.01 -19.31 -9.07
CA ALA A 55 -7.04 -20.12 -9.73
C ALA A 55 -8.48 -19.73 -9.32
N GLY A 56 -8.65 -18.82 -8.35
CA GLY A 56 -9.97 -18.37 -7.89
C GLY A 56 -10.69 -19.34 -6.95
N HIS A 57 -10.00 -20.35 -6.41
CA HIS A 57 -10.51 -21.33 -5.45
C HIS A 57 -10.51 -20.77 -4.02
N GLU A 58 -11.28 -19.71 -3.80
CA GLU A 58 -11.32 -18.98 -2.53
C GLU A 58 -11.88 -19.81 -1.36
N GLU A 59 -12.66 -20.85 -1.66
CA GLU A 59 -13.15 -21.85 -0.70
C GLU A 59 -12.03 -22.60 0.03
N ASN A 60 -10.86 -22.72 -0.60
CA ASN A 60 -9.70 -23.40 -0.04
C ASN A 60 -8.82 -22.45 0.80
N LEU A 61 -9.20 -21.19 0.99
CA LEU A 61 -8.40 -20.24 1.75
C LEU A 61 -8.72 -20.28 3.25
N PRO A 62 -7.73 -20.01 4.12
CA PRO A 62 -8.00 -19.85 5.55
C PRO A 62 -8.98 -18.68 5.79
N GLU A 63 -9.67 -18.67 6.92
CA GLU A 63 -10.54 -17.55 7.26
C GLU A 63 -9.72 -16.26 7.44
N LEU A 64 -9.84 -15.34 6.48
CA LEU A 64 -9.05 -14.10 6.42
C LEU A 64 -9.63 -12.99 7.29
N GLY A 65 -8.74 -12.30 8.02
CA GLY A 65 -9.04 -11.07 8.75
C GLY A 65 -9.25 -9.87 7.80
N LYS A 66 -9.19 -8.64 8.33
CA LYS A 66 -9.50 -7.41 7.56
C LYS A 66 -8.64 -7.21 6.30
N TYR A 67 -7.40 -7.69 6.31
CA TYR A 67 -6.49 -7.67 5.16
C TYR A 67 -5.89 -9.06 4.96
N ASN A 68 -5.74 -9.47 3.70
CA ASN A 68 -5.07 -10.72 3.33
C ASN A 68 -3.54 -10.55 3.27
N ALA A 69 -2.79 -11.65 3.14
CA ALA A 69 -1.33 -11.61 3.16
C ALA A 69 -0.73 -10.84 1.97
N GLY A 70 -1.37 -10.88 0.79
CA GLY A 70 -0.96 -10.08 -0.37
C GLY A 70 -1.12 -8.57 -0.14
N GLN A 71 -2.23 -8.13 0.44
CA GLN A 71 -2.46 -6.74 0.81
C GLN A 71 -1.44 -6.26 1.86
N LYS A 72 -1.13 -7.11 2.85
CA LYS A 72 -0.08 -6.82 3.84
C LYS A 72 1.30 -6.70 3.19
N PHE A 73 1.62 -7.58 2.24
CA PHE A 73 2.87 -7.50 1.49
C PHE A 73 2.99 -6.18 0.73
N VAL A 74 1.93 -5.75 0.05
CA VAL A 74 1.90 -4.44 -0.61
C VAL A 74 2.06 -3.31 0.41
N PHE A 75 1.36 -3.34 1.54
CA PHE A 75 1.47 -2.32 2.59
C PHE A 75 2.91 -2.18 3.10
N TRP A 76 3.55 -3.29 3.49
CA TRP A 76 4.92 -3.28 4.01
C TRP A 76 5.95 -2.96 2.93
N GLY A 77 5.78 -3.52 1.72
CA GLY A 77 6.64 -3.24 0.57
C GLY A 77 6.63 -1.77 0.18
N MET A 78 5.44 -1.16 0.03
CA MET A 78 5.29 0.27 -0.22
C MET A 78 5.91 1.11 0.91
N SER A 79 5.64 0.76 2.18
CA SER A 79 6.18 1.48 3.33
C SER A 79 7.71 1.51 3.32
N PHE A 80 8.34 0.35 3.10
CA PHE A 80 9.79 0.23 3.03
C PHE A 80 10.37 1.00 1.84
N LEU A 81 9.79 0.84 0.64
CA LEU A 81 10.29 1.50 -0.57
C LEU A 81 10.15 3.03 -0.49
N ILE A 82 9.07 3.55 0.09
CA ILE A 82 8.89 4.99 0.32
C ILE A 82 9.96 5.54 1.27
N ILE A 83 10.32 4.81 2.32
CA ILE A 83 11.43 5.19 3.22
C ILE A 83 12.76 5.20 2.46
N VAL A 84 13.04 4.18 1.64
CA VAL A 84 14.25 4.14 0.82
C VAL A 84 14.29 5.31 -0.16
N LEU A 85 13.17 5.63 -0.82
CA LEU A 85 13.04 6.73 -1.76
C LEU A 85 13.25 8.09 -1.10
N ILE A 86 12.65 8.36 0.05
CA ILE A 86 12.80 9.67 0.72
C ILE A 86 14.22 9.86 1.26
N CYS A 87 14.82 8.82 1.86
CA CYS A 87 16.19 8.87 2.38
C CYS A 87 17.21 9.09 1.25
N SER A 88 17.11 8.30 0.16
CA SER A 88 17.99 8.46 -1.00
C SER A 88 17.71 9.76 -1.76
N GLY A 89 16.45 10.22 -1.80
CA GLY A 89 16.03 11.47 -2.41
C GLY A 89 16.64 12.68 -1.73
N PHE A 90 16.61 12.76 -0.40
CA PHE A 90 17.30 13.81 0.34
C PHE A 90 18.82 13.80 0.11
N ALA A 91 19.43 12.62 0.00
CA ALA A 91 20.86 12.50 -0.24
C ALA A 91 21.31 13.04 -1.61
N VAL A 92 20.43 13.05 -2.62
CA VAL A 92 20.73 13.57 -3.97
C VAL A 92 20.14 14.97 -4.23
N TRP A 93 19.45 15.56 -3.26
CA TRP A 93 18.77 16.84 -3.43
C TRP A 93 19.74 18.02 -3.24
N ASP A 94 20.54 18.28 -4.27
CA ASP A 94 21.62 19.27 -4.24
C ASP A 94 21.17 20.70 -3.89
N GLN A 95 19.96 21.11 -4.28
CA GLN A 95 19.48 22.47 -4.02
C GLN A 95 19.50 22.86 -2.53
N TYR A 96 19.26 21.89 -1.64
CA TYR A 96 19.21 22.14 -0.19
C TYR A 96 20.26 21.35 0.60
N PHE A 97 20.66 20.17 0.12
CA PHE A 97 21.46 19.22 0.89
C PHE A 97 22.86 18.96 0.32
N TYR A 98 23.32 19.76 -0.64
CA TYR A 98 24.61 19.56 -1.30
C TYR A 98 25.78 19.43 -0.31
N ALA A 99 25.81 20.25 0.74
CA ALA A 99 26.90 20.30 1.72
C ALA A 99 26.95 19.09 2.66
N PHE A 100 25.86 18.33 2.79
CA PHE A 100 25.75 17.23 3.75
C PHE A 100 26.10 15.86 3.15
N THR A 101 26.37 15.79 1.85
CA THR A 101 26.61 14.53 1.13
C THR A 101 27.80 14.62 0.18
N SER A 102 28.68 13.63 0.25
CA SER A 102 29.84 13.53 -0.64
C SER A 102 29.47 12.98 -2.02
N ILE A 103 30.32 13.23 -3.03
CA ILE A 103 30.09 12.75 -4.41
C ILE A 103 29.92 11.22 -4.47
N PRO A 104 30.75 10.39 -3.79
CA PRO A 104 30.55 8.94 -3.77
C PRO A 104 29.18 8.53 -3.18
N GLN A 105 28.74 9.19 -2.11
CA GLN A 105 27.44 8.92 -1.49
C GLN A 105 26.29 9.25 -2.45
N LYS A 106 26.36 10.37 -3.18
CA LYS A 106 25.35 10.75 -4.18
C LYS A 106 25.22 9.72 -5.30
N ARG A 107 26.34 9.13 -5.75
CA ARG A 107 26.35 8.08 -6.78
C ARG A 107 25.65 6.81 -6.32
N VAL A 108 25.89 6.39 -5.07
CA VAL A 108 25.18 5.24 -4.49
C VAL A 108 23.71 5.57 -4.27
N ALA A 109 23.42 6.76 -3.73
CA ALA A 109 22.05 7.20 -3.46
C ALA A 109 21.21 7.26 -4.74
N ILE A 110 21.73 7.78 -5.85
CA ILE A 110 20.96 7.85 -7.10
C ILE A 110 20.70 6.46 -7.69
N LEU A 111 21.65 5.52 -7.57
CA LEU A 111 21.46 4.13 -7.97
C LEU A 111 20.35 3.46 -7.14
N VAL A 112 20.44 3.58 -5.81
CA VAL A 112 19.43 3.04 -4.89
C VAL A 112 18.06 3.68 -5.14
N HIS A 113 18.00 4.99 -5.36
CA HIS A 113 16.76 5.70 -5.66
C HIS A 113 16.13 5.20 -6.96
N ALA A 114 16.92 5.04 -8.02
CA ALA A 114 16.44 4.54 -9.30
C ALA A 114 15.89 3.11 -9.20
N LEU A 115 16.62 2.21 -8.49
CA LEU A 115 16.15 0.84 -8.26
C LEU A 115 14.88 0.80 -7.42
N ALA A 116 14.80 1.61 -6.36
CA ALA A 116 13.61 1.72 -5.52
C ALA A 116 12.43 2.31 -6.31
N ALA A 117 12.67 3.26 -7.21
CA ALA A 117 11.65 3.84 -8.07
C ALA A 117 11.07 2.80 -9.04
N VAL A 118 11.92 1.98 -9.66
CA VAL A 118 11.44 0.87 -10.50
C VAL A 118 10.65 -0.14 -9.68
N ALA A 119 11.17 -0.55 -8.52
CA ALA A 119 10.50 -1.50 -7.65
C ALA A 119 9.12 -1.00 -7.17
N ILE A 120 9.02 0.26 -6.74
CA ILE A 120 7.75 0.81 -6.23
C ILE A 120 6.72 0.93 -7.35
N ILE A 121 7.14 1.25 -8.58
CA ILE A 121 6.25 1.28 -9.75
C ILE A 121 5.71 -0.12 -10.03
N CYS A 122 6.56 -1.15 -9.99
CA CYS A 122 6.11 -2.54 -10.15
C CYS A 122 5.09 -2.95 -9.08
N VAL A 123 5.36 -2.65 -7.81
CA VAL A 123 4.42 -2.93 -6.70
C VAL A 123 3.11 -2.16 -6.89
N TRP A 124 3.18 -0.90 -7.33
CA TRP A 124 2.00 -0.08 -7.61
C TRP A 124 1.14 -0.67 -8.74
N ILE A 125 1.75 -1.12 -9.84
CA ILE A 125 1.05 -1.77 -10.95
C ILE A 125 0.31 -3.03 -10.45
N ILE A 126 1.01 -3.88 -9.69
CA ILE A 126 0.42 -5.09 -9.10
C ILE A 126 -0.74 -4.73 -8.17
N HIS A 127 -0.59 -3.69 -7.36
CA HIS A 127 -1.63 -3.21 -6.44
C HIS A 127 -2.89 -2.73 -7.18
N VAL A 128 -2.73 -1.91 -8.23
CA VAL A 128 -3.86 -1.42 -9.04
C VAL A 128 -4.54 -2.57 -9.78
N TYR A 129 -3.76 -3.48 -10.37
CA TYR A 129 -4.30 -4.66 -11.03
C TYR A 129 -5.13 -5.52 -10.07
N ALA A 130 -4.62 -5.79 -8.86
CA ALA A 130 -5.35 -6.56 -7.86
C ALA A 130 -6.65 -5.85 -7.42
N ALA A 131 -6.65 -4.52 -7.30
CA ALA A 131 -7.84 -3.75 -6.96
C ALA A 131 -8.92 -3.82 -8.04
N ILE A 132 -8.54 -3.89 -9.32
CA ILE A 132 -9.47 -4.05 -10.45
C ILE A 132 -9.97 -5.51 -10.55
N TRP A 133 -9.09 -6.48 -10.34
CA TRP A 133 -9.41 -7.90 -10.46
C TRP A 133 -10.44 -8.37 -9.40
N VAL A 134 -10.28 -7.92 -8.15
CA VAL A 134 -11.22 -8.25 -7.07
C VAL A 134 -12.42 -7.29 -7.11
N ARG A 135 -13.51 -7.74 -7.76
CA ARG A 135 -14.75 -6.95 -7.89
C ARG A 135 -15.23 -6.44 -6.52
N GLY A 136 -15.61 -5.15 -6.47
CA GLY A 136 -16.08 -4.49 -5.25
C GLY A 136 -14.99 -3.75 -4.46
N THR A 137 -13.70 -4.06 -4.67
CA THR A 137 -12.58 -3.44 -3.94
C THR A 137 -12.46 -1.93 -4.23
N ILE A 138 -12.64 -1.51 -5.48
CA ILE A 138 -12.61 -0.07 -5.84
C ILE A 138 -13.74 0.70 -5.14
N SER A 139 -14.95 0.11 -5.07
CA SER A 139 -16.07 0.72 -4.35
C SER A 139 -15.79 0.79 -2.85
N ALA A 140 -15.15 -0.23 -2.28
CA ALA A 140 -14.70 -0.21 -0.88
C ALA A 140 -13.71 0.92 -0.60
N MET A 141 -12.77 1.18 -1.51
CA MET A 141 -11.75 2.23 -1.35
C MET A 141 -12.32 3.64 -1.56
N THR A 142 -13.25 3.81 -2.50
CA THR A 142 -13.79 5.13 -2.89
C THR A 142 -15.00 5.55 -2.05
N LYS A 143 -15.87 4.60 -1.69
CA LYS A 143 -17.12 4.86 -0.95
C LYS A 143 -17.07 4.38 0.50
N GLY A 144 -16.06 3.58 0.88
CA GLY A 144 -15.94 3.03 2.23
C GLY A 144 -16.94 1.91 2.56
N GLN A 145 -17.71 1.42 1.58
CA GLN A 145 -18.77 0.43 1.78
C GLN A 145 -18.49 -0.87 1.03
N VAL A 146 -18.79 -2.01 1.67
CA VAL A 146 -18.70 -3.37 1.12
C VAL A 146 -19.99 -4.13 1.37
N THR A 147 -20.38 -5.01 0.46
CA THR A 147 -21.56 -5.86 0.65
C THR A 147 -21.25 -7.00 1.63
N GLY A 148 -22.27 -7.49 2.35
CA GLY A 148 -22.11 -8.62 3.27
C GLY A 148 -21.61 -9.89 2.57
N GLY A 149 -22.09 -10.15 1.34
CA GLY A 149 -21.62 -11.27 0.52
C GLY A 149 -20.14 -11.16 0.12
N TRP A 150 -19.64 -9.94 -0.15
CA TRP A 150 -18.22 -9.71 -0.40
C TRP A 150 -17.38 -9.95 0.85
N ALA A 151 -17.84 -9.45 2.01
CA ALA A 151 -17.15 -9.64 3.28
C ALA A 151 -17.10 -11.12 3.68
N TRP A 152 -18.17 -11.88 3.44
CA TRP A 152 -18.20 -13.32 3.66
C TRP A 152 -17.21 -14.07 2.76
N ARG A 153 -17.13 -13.69 1.48
CA ARG A 153 -16.30 -14.37 0.48
C ARG A 153 -14.81 -14.11 0.66
N HIS A 154 -14.40 -12.86 0.87
CA HIS A 154 -12.99 -12.47 0.88
C HIS A 154 -12.41 -12.24 2.29
N HIS A 155 -13.25 -11.96 3.30
CA HIS A 155 -12.82 -11.54 4.63
C HIS A 155 -13.70 -12.16 5.75
N ARG A 156 -13.96 -13.47 5.65
CA ARG A 156 -14.91 -14.21 6.50
C ARG A 156 -14.65 -14.04 8.00
N LYS A 157 -13.38 -14.03 8.43
CA LYS A 157 -13.00 -13.86 9.84
C LYS A 157 -13.35 -12.44 10.33
N TRP A 158 -13.08 -11.43 9.51
CA TRP A 158 -13.45 -10.05 9.81
C TRP A 158 -14.97 -9.86 9.93
N LEU A 159 -15.75 -10.48 9.03
CA LEU A 159 -17.21 -10.44 9.14
C LEU A 159 -17.70 -11.11 10.44
N ARG A 160 -17.12 -12.26 10.83
CA ARG A 160 -17.46 -12.91 12.11
C ARG A 160 -17.08 -12.04 13.32
N GLU A 161 -15.93 -11.36 13.29
CA GLU A 161 -15.53 -10.42 14.33
C GLU A 161 -16.51 -9.24 14.47
N LEU A 162 -17.00 -8.70 13.35
CA LEU A 162 -18.03 -7.65 13.35
C LEU A 162 -19.35 -8.13 13.95
N VAL A 163 -19.85 -9.31 13.52
CA VAL A 163 -21.13 -9.86 13.97
C VAL A 163 -21.08 -10.33 15.42
N SER A 164 -19.94 -10.87 15.88
CA SER A 164 -19.76 -11.36 17.26
C SER A 164 -19.58 -10.24 18.29
N GLY A 165 -19.58 -8.96 17.89
CA GLY A 165 -19.49 -7.83 18.81
C GLY A 165 -18.15 -7.71 19.55
N LYS A 166 -17.14 -8.54 19.23
CA LYS A 166 -15.77 -8.36 19.70
C LYS A 166 -15.22 -7.10 19.05
N LYS A 167 -15.41 -5.96 19.72
CA LYS A 167 -14.94 -4.62 19.34
C LYS A 167 -13.48 -4.67 18.88
N SER A 168 -13.25 -4.76 17.58
CA SER A 168 -12.02 -4.23 17.00
C SER A 168 -12.16 -2.72 17.05
N ALA A 169 -11.57 -2.12 18.07
CA ALA A 169 -11.68 -0.71 18.39
C ALA A 169 -11.04 0.17 17.31
N HIS A 170 -11.68 0.36 16.15
CA HIS A 170 -11.52 1.55 15.30
C HIS A 170 -12.52 1.59 14.11
N THR A 171 -13.76 2.05 14.34
CA THR A 171 -14.59 2.62 13.26
C THR A 171 -15.49 3.71 13.85
N PRO A 172 -15.42 4.99 13.40
CA PRO A 172 -16.48 5.95 13.67
C PRO A 172 -17.72 5.54 12.89
N SER A 173 -18.86 5.54 13.57
CA SER A 173 -20.17 5.17 13.07
C SER A 173 -20.57 5.92 11.80
N THR A 174 -20.99 5.20 10.76
CA THR A 174 -21.96 5.72 9.78
C THR A 174 -22.70 4.55 9.10
N HIS A 175 -23.94 4.36 9.59
CA HIS A 175 -25.14 3.80 8.95
C HIS A 175 -25.12 2.41 8.30
N THR A 176 -25.76 1.47 9.01
CA THR A 176 -26.62 0.43 8.43
C THR A 176 -28.07 0.89 8.60
N PRO A 177 -28.88 1.02 7.55
CA PRO A 177 -30.30 0.77 7.63
C PRO A 177 -30.60 -0.60 7.03
N ALA A 178 -31.32 -1.40 7.81
CA ALA A 178 -31.93 -2.64 7.38
C ALA A 178 -33.14 -2.33 6.51
N GLU A 179 -33.20 -2.95 5.34
CA GLU A 179 -34.38 -3.62 4.77
C GLU A 179 -33.90 -4.83 3.95
#